data_AF-A0A931II20-F1
#
_entry.id   AF-A0A931II20-F1
#
_cell.length_a   1.000
_cell.length_b   1.000
_cell.length_c   1.000
_cell.angle_alpha   90.00
_cell.angle_beta   90.00
_cell.angle_gamma   90.00
#
_symmetry.space_group_name_H-M   'P 1'
#
loop_
_entity.id
_entity.type
_entity.pdbx_description
1 polymer ?
#
loop_
_entity_poly.entity_id
_entity_poly.type
_entity_poly.pdbx_seq_one_letter_code
_entity_poly.pdbx_strand_id
1 'polypeptide(L)'
;MADVVKIRASVFIGGLQWLPSIKDPVSGYLHEYAGDIRGFTPHAVNTGRSRVEQEIVVDFVKRRLVSFANTGLTVLKMTSPDGEIEYIQGQAPTDGVVIQNESWGEDEVSFIMKASASNPLRPDAPSADYQLDIVIRLDGSSHIKGSHDGFPCYEFYKQVDFGEFQLIHSHSFHKSGDTPMSLAGEMEYHFEKRV
;
A
#
# COMPACT_ATOMS: atom_id res chain seq x y z
N MET A 1 -26.33 13.69 -1.59
CA MET A 1 -25.06 14.42 -1.53
C MET A 1 -24.26 13.77 -0.43
N ALA A 2 -23.01 13.42 -0.71
CA ALA A 2 -22.10 12.89 0.28
C ALA A 2 -21.43 14.07 0.99
N ASP A 3 -21.35 14.02 2.32
CA ASP A 3 -20.63 15.01 3.10
C ASP A 3 -19.14 14.69 3.13
N VAL A 4 -18.82 13.39 3.27
CA VAL A 4 -17.45 12.90 3.40
C VAL A 4 -17.24 11.63 2.58
N VAL A 5 -16.15 11.58 1.83
CA VAL A 5 -15.70 10.37 1.13
C VAL A 5 -14.26 10.04 1.53
N LYS A 6 -14.04 8.83 2.02
CA LYS A 6 -12.70 8.29 2.32
C LYS A 6 -12.27 7.33 1.23
N ILE A 7 -11.02 7.47 0.77
CA ILE A 7 -10.29 6.46 0.00
C ILE A 7 -9.18 5.91 0.89
N ARG A 8 -9.11 4.58 1.01
CA ARG A 8 -8.06 3.86 1.74
C ARG A 8 -7.25 3.03 0.76
N ALA A 9 -5.94 3.17 0.81
CA ALA A 9 -4.97 2.33 0.13
C ALA A 9 -4.10 1.61 1.16
N SER A 10 -3.83 0.33 0.93
CA SER A 10 -2.95 -0.46 1.78
C SER A 10 -2.15 -1.45 0.96
N VAL A 11 -0.87 -1.56 1.28
CA VAL A 11 0.07 -2.54 0.71
C VAL A 11 0.54 -3.45 1.83
N PHE A 12 0.50 -4.77 1.63
CA PHE A 12 0.83 -5.74 2.70
C PHE A 12 1.33 -7.08 2.14
N ILE A 13 2.18 -7.77 2.90
CA ILE A 13 2.63 -9.13 2.63
C ILE A 13 1.64 -10.09 3.31
N GLY A 14 0.59 -10.43 2.57
CA GLY A 14 -0.51 -11.27 3.06
C GLY A 14 -0.18 -12.76 3.18
N GLY A 15 -0.85 -13.45 4.10
CA GLY A 15 -0.84 -14.91 4.19
C GLY A 15 0.46 -15.57 4.61
N LEU A 16 1.50 -14.80 4.98
CA LEU A 16 2.80 -15.30 5.39
C LEU A 16 3.25 -14.66 6.70
N GLN A 17 3.94 -15.44 7.53
CA GLN A 17 4.69 -14.94 8.68
C GLN A 17 6.07 -14.43 8.28
N TRP A 18 6.72 -15.15 7.36
CA TRP A 18 8.03 -14.81 6.81
C TRP A 18 7.99 -15.05 5.30
N LEU A 19 8.62 -14.15 4.54
CA LEU A 19 8.92 -14.40 3.13
C LEU A 19 9.96 -15.52 3.00
N PRO A 20 10.00 -16.22 1.85
CA PRO A 20 11.02 -17.22 1.58
C PRO A 20 12.44 -16.68 1.82
N SER A 21 13.29 -17.50 2.43
CA SER A 21 14.65 -17.12 2.77
C SER A 21 15.49 -16.80 1.54
N ILE A 22 16.24 -15.71 1.59
CA ILE A 22 17.24 -15.34 0.59
C ILE A 22 18.63 -15.60 1.19
N LYS A 23 19.44 -16.42 0.53
CA LYS A 23 20.82 -16.66 0.95
C LYS A 23 21.73 -15.57 0.42
N ASP A 24 22.43 -14.87 1.30
CA ASP A 24 23.50 -13.96 0.92
C ASP A 24 24.70 -14.77 0.39
N PRO A 25 25.16 -14.53 -0.84
CA PRO A 25 26.19 -15.35 -1.47
C PRO A 25 27.59 -15.13 -0.89
N VAL A 26 27.82 -14.00 -0.19
CA VAL A 26 29.15 -13.62 0.33
C VAL A 26 29.33 -14.15 1.75
N SER A 27 28.39 -13.82 2.64
CA SER A 27 28.43 -14.16 4.07
C SER A 27 27.81 -15.53 4.36
N GLY A 28 26.96 -16.05 3.47
CA GLY A 28 26.23 -17.29 3.64
C GLY A 28 25.01 -17.20 4.54
N TYR A 29 24.68 -16.01 5.07
CA TYR A 29 23.51 -15.79 5.92
C TYR A 29 22.21 -16.02 5.15
N LEU A 30 21.18 -16.48 5.86
CA LEU A 30 19.80 -16.53 5.36
C LEU A 30 19.04 -15.31 5.87
N HIS A 31 18.38 -14.61 4.97
CA HIS A 31 17.55 -13.43 5.24
C HIS A 31 16.08 -13.75 5.02
N GLU A 32 15.26 -13.60 6.04
CA GLU A 32 13.80 -13.75 5.99
C GLU A 32 13.14 -12.45 6.46
N TYR A 33 12.21 -11.91 5.67
CA TYR A 33 11.48 -10.69 6.02
C TYR A 33 10.09 -11.02 6.54
N ALA A 34 9.69 -10.39 7.65
CA ALA A 34 8.38 -10.64 8.24
C ALA A 34 7.24 -10.17 7.32
N GLY A 35 6.20 -10.99 7.24
CA GLY A 35 4.93 -10.64 6.59
C GLY A 35 3.95 -9.95 7.55
N ASP A 36 2.74 -9.70 7.07
CA ASP A 36 1.68 -9.00 7.82
C ASP A 36 0.69 -9.94 8.52
N ILE A 37 0.77 -11.25 8.25
CA ILE A 37 -0.05 -12.30 8.89
C ILE A 37 -1.55 -11.96 8.84
N ARG A 38 -2.02 -11.51 7.68
CA ARG A 38 -3.42 -11.17 7.45
C ARG A 38 -3.87 -11.47 6.02
N GLY A 39 -5.19 -11.48 5.84
CA GLY A 39 -5.85 -11.39 4.55
C GLY A 39 -6.29 -9.96 4.24
N PHE A 40 -7.05 -9.84 3.15
CA PHE A 40 -7.66 -8.58 2.73
C PHE A 40 -8.70 -8.11 3.74
N THR A 41 -8.61 -6.84 4.14
CA THR A 41 -9.58 -6.23 5.06
C THR A 41 -9.48 -4.71 5.05
N PRO A 42 -10.61 -3.99 5.02
CA PRO A 42 -10.58 -2.54 5.15
C PRO A 42 -10.21 -2.08 6.58
N HIS A 43 -10.26 -2.97 7.58
CA HIS A 43 -10.11 -2.65 9.00
C HIS A 43 -8.67 -2.82 9.53
N ALA A 44 -7.66 -2.64 8.66
CA ALA A 44 -6.25 -2.75 9.04
C ALA A 44 -5.60 -1.43 9.50
N VAL A 45 -6.36 -0.31 9.52
CA VAL A 45 -5.84 1.03 9.86
C VAL A 45 -5.13 1.03 11.22
N ASN A 46 -3.91 1.59 11.28
CA ASN A 46 -3.13 1.75 12.53
C ASN A 46 -2.85 0.43 13.28
N THR A 47 -2.97 -0.72 12.62
CA THR A 47 -2.71 -2.02 13.25
C THR A 47 -1.23 -2.42 13.22
N GLY A 48 -0.42 -1.71 12.43
CA GLY A 48 0.97 -2.06 12.15
C GLY A 48 1.11 -3.29 11.23
N ARG A 49 0.03 -3.67 10.52
CA ARG A 49 -0.02 -4.86 9.65
C ARG A 49 -0.10 -4.50 8.17
N SER A 50 0.60 -3.44 7.77
CA SER A 50 0.73 -3.06 6.37
C SER A 50 2.13 -2.51 6.13
N ARG A 51 2.67 -2.74 4.95
CA ARG A 51 3.93 -2.14 4.48
C ARG A 51 3.74 -0.65 4.19
N VAL A 52 2.62 -0.30 3.57
CA VAL A 52 2.19 1.09 3.33
C VAL A 52 0.72 1.22 3.69
N GLU A 53 0.37 2.29 4.40
CA GLU A 53 -1.01 2.73 4.62
C GLU A 53 -1.17 4.18 4.15
N GLN A 54 -2.22 4.45 3.39
CA GLN A 54 -2.61 5.81 3.02
C GLN A 54 -4.12 5.96 3.10
N GLU A 55 -4.59 7.01 3.76
CA GLU A 55 -6.01 7.36 3.78
C GLU A 55 -6.20 8.81 3.37
N ILE A 56 -7.14 9.04 2.47
CA ILE A 56 -7.54 10.37 2.04
C ILE A 56 -9.00 10.55 2.36
N VAL A 57 -9.33 11.63 3.05
CA VAL A 57 -10.70 12.02 3.39
C VAL A 57 -11.02 13.32 2.65
N VAL A 58 -11.92 13.23 1.68
CA VAL A 58 -12.56 14.37 1.04
C VAL A 58 -13.71 14.81 1.93
N ASP A 59 -13.66 16.05 2.40
CA ASP A 59 -14.72 16.70 3.17
C ASP A 59 -15.36 17.76 2.26
N PHE A 60 -16.50 17.42 1.65
CA PHE A 60 -17.20 18.31 0.72
C PHE A 60 -17.82 19.51 1.45
N VAL A 61 -18.20 19.33 2.71
CA VAL A 61 -18.77 20.39 3.54
C VAL A 61 -17.74 21.50 3.80
N LYS A 62 -16.50 21.11 4.12
CA LYS A 62 -15.40 22.06 4.38
C LYS A 62 -14.54 22.33 3.15
N ARG A 63 -14.85 21.69 2.02
CA ARG A 63 -14.10 21.77 0.76
C ARG A 63 -12.60 21.59 0.95
N ARG A 64 -12.21 20.48 1.57
CA ARG A 64 -10.80 20.17 1.88
C ARG A 64 -10.49 18.67 1.79
N LEU A 65 -9.23 18.37 1.59
CA LEU A 65 -8.64 17.04 1.67
C LEU A 65 -7.82 16.90 2.95
N VAL A 66 -8.00 15.78 3.66
CA VAL A 66 -7.18 15.40 4.81
C VAL A 66 -6.50 14.09 4.49
N SER A 67 -5.18 14.05 4.63
CA SER A 67 -4.38 12.87 4.35
C SER A 67 -3.76 12.27 5.60
N PHE A 68 -3.63 10.95 5.56
CA PHE A 68 -2.86 10.15 6.49
C PHE A 68 -1.95 9.23 5.67
N ALA A 69 -0.72 9.07 6.12
CA ALA A 69 0.26 8.16 5.55
C ALA A 69 1.05 7.50 6.68
N ASN A 70 1.34 6.20 6.53
CA ASN A 70 2.22 5.47 7.43
C ASN A 70 2.90 4.31 6.68
N THR A 71 4.00 3.83 7.22
CA THR A 71 4.74 2.66 6.74
C THR A 71 4.90 1.65 7.87
N GLY A 72 4.89 0.36 7.51
CA GLY A 72 5.05 -0.73 8.46
C GLY A 72 6.49 -0.88 8.93
N LEU A 73 6.64 -1.54 10.08
CA LEU A 73 7.95 -2.00 10.54
C LEU A 73 8.44 -3.16 9.66
N THR A 74 9.61 -3.00 9.07
CA THR A 74 10.37 -4.09 8.46
C THR A 74 11.11 -4.82 9.56
N VAL A 75 10.87 -6.13 9.68
CA VAL A 75 11.63 -7.01 10.56
C VAL A 75 12.36 -8.02 9.69
N LEU A 76 13.67 -8.04 9.79
CA LEU A 76 14.56 -9.00 9.16
C LEU A 76 15.00 -10.02 10.20
N LYS A 77 14.77 -11.29 9.94
CA LYS A 77 15.40 -12.41 10.64
C LYS A 77 16.62 -12.84 9.83
N MET A 78 17.80 -12.75 10.44
CA MET A 78 19.05 -13.23 9.88
C MET A 78 19.44 -14.52 10.58
N THR A 79 19.75 -15.57 9.79
CA THR A 79 20.27 -16.83 10.32
C THR A 79 21.68 -17.04 9.76
N SER A 80 22.66 -17.15 10.63
CA SER A 80 24.06 -17.38 10.26
C SER A 80 24.30 -18.82 9.76
N PRO A 81 25.43 -19.10 9.09
CA PRO A 81 25.74 -20.46 8.60
C PRO A 81 25.83 -21.54 9.68
N ASP A 82 26.15 -21.16 10.93
CA ASP A 82 26.18 -22.03 12.11
C ASP A 82 24.82 -22.12 12.84
N GLY A 83 23.82 -21.37 12.38
CA GLY A 83 22.43 -21.46 12.83
C GLY A 83 22.01 -20.48 13.93
N GLU A 84 22.87 -19.53 14.31
CA GLU A 84 22.49 -18.44 15.21
C GLU A 84 21.49 -17.49 14.52
N ILE A 85 20.57 -16.93 15.30
CA ILE A 85 19.47 -16.09 14.79
C ILE A 85 19.54 -14.70 15.42
N GLU A 86 19.50 -13.67 14.56
CA GLU A 86 19.41 -12.27 14.93
C GLU A 86 18.19 -11.61 14.27
N TYR A 87 17.60 -10.61 14.95
CA TYR A 87 16.50 -9.81 14.42
C TYR A 87 16.92 -8.34 14.29
N ILE A 88 16.76 -7.79 13.09
CA ILE A 88 16.98 -6.37 12.79
C ILE A 88 15.65 -5.73 12.43
N GLN A 89 15.46 -4.48 12.84
CA GLN A 89 14.25 -3.72 12.58
C GLN A 89 14.56 -2.38 11.93
N GLY A 90 13.68 -1.93 11.05
CA GLY A 90 13.72 -0.61 10.43
C GLY A 90 12.34 -0.21 9.94
N GLN A 91 12.11 1.09 9.77
CA GLN A 91 10.86 1.62 9.25
C GLN A 91 11.15 2.54 8.06
N ALA A 92 10.47 2.32 6.95
CA ALA A 92 10.62 3.17 5.77
C ALA A 92 10.08 4.58 6.06
N PRO A 93 10.66 5.65 5.50
CA PRO A 93 10.06 6.98 5.62
C PRO A 93 8.73 7.05 4.85
N THR A 94 7.88 8.01 5.22
CA THR A 94 6.60 8.27 4.54
C THR A 94 6.70 9.28 3.41
N ASP A 95 7.89 9.81 3.11
CA ASP A 95 8.09 10.91 2.16
C ASP A 95 7.65 10.57 0.72
N GLY A 96 7.63 9.28 0.37
CA GLY A 96 7.12 8.79 -0.91
C GLY A 96 5.62 8.51 -0.96
N VAL A 97 4.89 8.67 0.16
CA VAL A 97 3.44 8.43 0.27
C VAL A 97 2.71 9.76 0.29
N VAL A 98 2.27 10.22 -0.87
CA VAL A 98 1.86 11.62 -1.12
C VAL A 98 0.52 11.74 -1.85
N ILE A 99 -0.06 12.93 -1.78
CA ILE A 99 -1.12 13.39 -2.69
C ILE A 99 -0.52 14.43 -3.63
N GLN A 100 -0.94 14.41 -4.90
CA GLN A 100 -0.58 15.41 -5.90
C GLN A 100 -1.82 15.89 -6.67
N ASN A 101 -1.68 17.03 -7.34
CA ASN A 101 -2.63 17.55 -8.32
C ASN A 101 -4.09 17.66 -7.81
N GLU A 102 -4.26 18.11 -6.56
CA GLU A 102 -5.58 18.44 -6.01
C GLU A 102 -6.23 19.57 -6.83
N SER A 103 -7.46 19.33 -7.30
CA SER A 103 -8.26 20.30 -8.04
C SER A 103 -9.74 20.18 -7.68
N TRP A 104 -10.35 21.29 -7.28
CA TRP A 104 -11.77 21.36 -6.91
C TRP A 104 -12.59 22.01 -8.03
N GLY A 105 -13.53 21.24 -8.59
CA GLY A 105 -14.59 21.72 -9.45
C GLY A 105 -15.80 22.25 -8.67
N GLU A 106 -16.91 22.46 -9.38
CA GLU A 106 -18.20 22.81 -8.76
C GLU A 106 -18.79 21.60 -8.03
N ASP A 107 -18.85 20.45 -8.72
CA ASP A 107 -19.51 19.23 -8.24
C ASP A 107 -18.55 18.04 -8.03
N GLU A 108 -17.24 18.26 -8.15
CA GLU A 108 -16.25 17.20 -8.05
C GLU A 108 -14.90 17.70 -7.52
N VAL A 109 -14.08 16.76 -7.06
CA VAL A 109 -12.68 16.96 -6.73
C VAL A 109 -11.85 15.88 -7.42
N SER A 110 -10.69 16.25 -7.93
CA SER A 110 -9.70 15.31 -8.47
C SER A 110 -8.37 15.45 -7.77
N PHE A 111 -7.65 14.32 -7.65
CA PHE A 111 -6.31 14.25 -7.05
C PHE A 111 -5.64 12.93 -7.42
N ILE A 112 -4.33 12.86 -7.20
CA ILE A 112 -3.51 11.66 -7.39
C ILE A 112 -3.02 11.18 -6.04
N MET A 113 -3.31 9.93 -5.67
CA MET A 113 -2.65 9.23 -4.56
C MET A 113 -1.45 8.47 -5.10
N LYS A 114 -0.27 8.65 -4.50
CA LYS A 114 0.93 7.91 -4.86
C LYS A 114 1.62 7.36 -3.62
N ALA A 115 2.14 6.14 -3.72
CA ALA A 115 3.11 5.62 -2.76
C ALA A 115 4.34 5.07 -3.48
N SER A 116 5.49 5.31 -2.87
CA SER A 116 6.75 4.62 -3.13
C SER A 116 7.44 4.39 -1.79
N ALA A 117 7.62 3.13 -1.40
CA ALA A 117 8.26 2.80 -0.13
C ALA A 117 9.29 1.69 -0.32
N SER A 118 10.57 2.03 -0.09
CA SER A 118 11.68 1.09 -0.18
C SER A 118 11.94 0.36 1.14
N ASN A 119 12.69 -0.74 1.07
CA ASN A 119 13.06 -1.51 2.25
C ASN A 119 14.19 -0.79 3.02
N PRO A 120 13.97 -0.33 4.27
CA PRO A 120 14.97 0.42 5.03
C PRO A 120 16.18 -0.44 5.45
N LEU A 121 16.07 -1.77 5.42
CA LEU A 121 17.13 -2.71 5.76
C LEU A 121 17.85 -3.28 4.52
N ARG A 122 17.40 -2.91 3.32
CA ARG A 122 18.02 -3.29 2.05
C ARG A 122 17.94 -2.11 1.07
N PRO A 123 18.86 -1.13 1.15
CA PRO A 123 18.81 0.10 0.37
C PRO A 123 18.73 -0.10 -1.15
N ASP A 124 19.31 -1.18 -1.67
CA ASP A 124 19.31 -1.50 -3.11
C ASP A 124 18.04 -2.25 -3.57
N ALA A 125 17.11 -2.55 -2.65
CA ALA A 125 15.84 -3.17 -3.04
C ALA A 125 14.93 -2.14 -3.73
N PRO A 126 14.23 -2.52 -4.80
CA PRO A 126 13.19 -1.68 -5.38
C PRO A 126 12.09 -1.35 -4.35
N SER A 127 11.40 -0.23 -4.58
CA SER A 127 10.25 0.20 -3.80
C SER A 127 9.02 -0.64 -4.13
N ALA A 128 8.03 -0.62 -3.23
CA ALA A 128 6.66 -0.96 -3.58
C ALA A 128 5.93 0.32 -4.00
N ASP A 129 5.40 0.31 -5.22
CA ASP A 129 4.84 1.48 -5.89
C ASP A 129 3.35 1.29 -6.23
N TYR A 130 2.58 2.36 -6.04
CA TYR A 130 1.26 2.51 -6.66
C TYR A 130 0.95 3.97 -6.99
N GLN A 131 0.06 4.16 -7.96
CA GLN A 131 -0.56 5.45 -8.27
C GLN A 131 -2.06 5.26 -8.51
N LEU A 132 -2.89 6.12 -7.93
CA LEU A 132 -4.33 6.22 -8.22
C LEU A 132 -4.68 7.63 -8.68
N ASP A 133 -5.20 7.75 -9.88
CA ASP A 133 -5.84 8.96 -10.41
C ASP A 133 -7.33 8.91 -10.06
N ILE A 134 -7.77 9.84 -9.23
CA ILE A 134 -9.09 9.80 -8.56
C ILE A 134 -9.90 11.04 -8.93
N VAL A 135 -11.16 10.83 -9.28
CA VAL A 135 -12.19 11.87 -9.35
C VAL A 135 -13.37 11.45 -8.47
N ILE A 136 -13.81 12.31 -7.56
CA ILE A 136 -14.94 12.07 -6.66
C ILE A 136 -15.96 13.19 -6.83
N ARG A 137 -17.23 12.83 -7.02
CA ARG A 137 -18.35 13.76 -7.18
C ARG A 137 -19.11 13.98 -5.88
N LEU A 138 -19.87 15.07 -5.82
CA LEU A 138 -20.73 15.45 -4.68
C LEU A 138 -21.80 14.42 -4.32
N ASP A 139 -22.20 13.56 -5.26
CA ASP A 139 -23.12 12.45 -4.97
C ASP A 139 -22.43 11.25 -4.30
N GLY A 140 -21.11 11.35 -4.10
CA GLY A 140 -20.26 10.32 -3.56
C GLY A 140 -19.73 9.36 -4.63
N SER A 141 -20.18 9.41 -5.88
CA SER A 141 -19.63 8.55 -6.95
C SER A 141 -18.17 8.88 -7.24
N SER A 142 -17.39 7.89 -7.63
CA SER A 142 -15.95 8.02 -7.85
C SER A 142 -15.53 7.29 -9.11
N HIS A 143 -14.61 7.91 -9.85
CA HIS A 143 -13.92 7.31 -10.98
C HIS A 143 -12.44 7.20 -10.65
N ILE A 144 -11.91 5.99 -10.68
CA ILE A 144 -10.56 5.69 -10.19
C ILE A 144 -9.83 4.88 -11.25
N LYS A 145 -8.68 5.39 -11.68
CA LYS A 145 -7.70 4.65 -12.49
C LYS A 145 -6.49 4.40 -11.62
N GLY A 146 -5.98 3.18 -11.61
CA GLY A 146 -4.87 2.82 -10.74
C GLY A 146 -3.82 2.00 -11.46
N SER A 147 -2.58 2.13 -10.99
CA SER A 147 -1.45 1.29 -11.35
C SER A 147 -0.70 0.88 -10.08
N HIS A 148 -0.15 -0.33 -10.04
CA HIS A 148 0.69 -0.80 -8.94
C HIS A 148 1.60 -1.96 -9.40
N ASP A 149 2.64 -2.23 -8.62
CA ASP A 149 3.54 -3.38 -8.85
C ASP A 149 2.85 -4.72 -8.61
N GLY A 150 3.42 -5.81 -9.12
CA GLY A 150 2.87 -7.17 -8.91
C GLY A 150 3.05 -7.73 -7.50
N PHE A 151 3.95 -7.17 -6.70
CA PHE A 151 4.22 -7.62 -5.34
C PHE A 151 4.18 -6.46 -4.34
N PRO A 152 3.73 -6.66 -3.08
CA PRO A 152 3.09 -7.84 -2.52
C PRO A 152 1.57 -7.86 -2.81
N CYS A 153 0.72 -7.71 -1.79
CA CYS A 153 -0.73 -7.52 -1.97
C CYS A 153 -1.07 -6.02 -1.91
N TYR A 154 -2.02 -5.60 -2.75
CA TYR A 154 -2.56 -4.25 -2.80
C TYR A 154 -4.06 -4.30 -2.55
N GLU A 155 -4.59 -3.38 -1.76
CA GLU A 155 -6.03 -3.26 -1.52
C GLU A 155 -6.45 -1.80 -1.43
N PHE A 156 -7.55 -1.49 -2.11
CA PHE A 156 -8.08 -0.15 -2.24
C PHE A 156 -9.57 -0.16 -1.92
N TYR A 157 -9.98 0.70 -1.01
CA TYR A 157 -11.37 0.79 -0.54
C TYR A 157 -11.88 2.23 -0.56
N LYS A 158 -13.20 2.36 -0.69
CA LYS A 158 -13.93 3.61 -0.56
C LYS A 158 -14.91 3.50 0.60
N GLN A 159 -15.16 4.59 1.31
CA GLN A 159 -16.21 4.70 2.31
C GLN A 159 -16.88 6.06 2.17
N VAL A 160 -18.21 6.09 2.16
CA VAL A 160 -19.01 7.33 2.05
C VAL A 160 -19.77 7.52 3.35
N ASP A 161 -19.73 8.73 3.92
CA ASP A 161 -20.48 9.14 5.11
C ASP A 161 -20.42 8.13 6.27
N PHE A 162 -19.23 7.59 6.54
CA PHE A 162 -18.98 6.58 7.57
C PHE A 162 -19.77 5.27 7.42
N GLY A 163 -20.33 5.00 6.24
CA GLY A 163 -21.02 3.76 5.91
C GLY A 163 -20.08 2.57 5.72
N GLU A 164 -20.57 1.53 5.03
CA GLU A 164 -19.78 0.34 4.74
C GLU A 164 -18.64 0.61 3.75
N PHE A 165 -17.53 -0.11 3.92
CA PHE A 165 -16.44 -0.08 2.97
C PHE A 165 -16.81 -0.79 1.66
N GLN A 166 -16.50 -0.14 0.55
CA GLN A 166 -16.67 -0.65 -0.80
C GLN A 166 -15.28 -0.98 -1.36
N LEU A 167 -15.10 -2.22 -1.82
CA LEU A 167 -13.86 -2.62 -2.50
C LEU A 167 -13.78 -1.93 -3.86
N ILE A 168 -12.69 -1.19 -4.09
CA ILE A 168 -12.36 -0.64 -5.40
C ILE A 168 -11.61 -1.71 -6.19
N HIS A 169 -10.48 -2.17 -5.64
CA HIS A 169 -9.58 -3.13 -6.27
C HIS A 169 -8.75 -3.87 -5.22
N SER A 170 -8.38 -5.11 -5.53
CA SER A 170 -7.45 -5.90 -4.73
C SER A 170 -6.57 -6.76 -5.62
N HIS A 171 -5.28 -6.80 -5.32
CA HIS A 171 -4.30 -7.67 -5.96
C HIS A 171 -3.61 -8.56 -4.92
N SER A 172 -3.37 -9.82 -5.30
CA SER A 172 -2.73 -10.82 -4.44
C SER A 172 -1.64 -11.53 -5.22
N PHE A 173 -0.38 -11.31 -4.85
CA PHE A 173 0.77 -12.00 -5.48
C PHE A 173 0.65 -13.54 -5.46
N HIS A 174 0.01 -14.12 -4.44
CA HIS A 174 -0.29 -15.56 -4.39
C HIS A 174 -1.13 -16.07 -5.56
N LYS A 175 -2.00 -15.22 -6.13
CA LYS A 175 -2.89 -15.59 -7.24
C LYS A 175 -2.25 -15.39 -8.60
N SER A 176 -1.46 -14.32 -8.75
CA SER A 176 -0.76 -14.00 -9.98
C SER A 176 0.57 -14.76 -10.14
N GLY A 177 1.14 -15.27 -9.05
CA GLY A 177 2.46 -15.90 -9.05
C GLY A 177 3.60 -14.88 -9.03
N ASP A 178 3.30 -13.61 -8.76
CA ASP A 178 4.31 -12.56 -8.62
C ASP A 178 5.24 -12.82 -7.43
N THR A 179 6.46 -12.31 -7.55
CA THR A 179 7.52 -12.51 -6.56
C THR A 179 8.09 -11.16 -6.15
N PRO A 180 8.97 -11.07 -5.15
CA PRO A 180 9.66 -9.81 -4.85
C PRO A 180 10.38 -9.17 -6.05
N MET A 181 10.66 -9.91 -7.12
CA MET A 181 11.20 -9.35 -8.36
C MET A 181 10.21 -8.45 -9.10
N SER A 182 8.91 -8.62 -8.88
CA SER A 182 7.84 -7.78 -9.43
C SER A 182 7.78 -6.38 -8.80
N LEU A 183 8.62 -6.09 -7.80
CA LEU A 183 8.87 -4.71 -7.33
C LEU A 183 9.81 -3.94 -8.26
N ALA A 184 10.52 -4.63 -9.16
CA ALA A 184 11.49 -4.00 -10.06
C ALA A 184 10.82 -3.61 -11.38
N GLY A 185 11.16 -2.42 -11.88
CA GLY A 185 10.70 -1.96 -13.19
C GLY A 185 9.51 -1.02 -13.10
N GLU A 186 8.60 -1.13 -14.06
CA GLU A 186 7.38 -0.31 -14.13
C GLU A 186 6.22 -1.04 -13.44
N MET A 187 5.26 -0.29 -12.88
CA MET A 187 4.01 -0.83 -12.34
C MET A 187 3.23 -1.57 -13.43
N GLU A 188 3.15 -2.90 -13.35
CA GLU A 188 2.65 -3.75 -14.43
C GLU A 188 1.16 -4.06 -14.36
N TYR A 189 0.50 -3.78 -13.23
CA TYR A 189 -0.94 -3.97 -13.06
C TYR A 189 -1.67 -2.63 -13.15
N HIS A 190 -2.71 -2.61 -13.98
CA HIS A 190 -3.56 -1.43 -14.17
C HIS A 190 -5.04 -1.79 -13.99
N PHE A 191 -5.82 -0.86 -13.45
CA PHE A 191 -7.26 -1.02 -13.32
C PHE A 191 -8.01 0.30 -13.49
N GLU A 192 -9.28 0.20 -13.83
CA GLU A 192 -10.21 1.33 -13.90
C GLU A 192 -11.55 0.92 -13.27
N LYS A 193 -12.07 1.75 -12.37
CA LYS A 193 -13.30 1.48 -11.62
C LYS A 193 -14.19 2.71 -11.48
N ARG A 194 -15.49 2.42 -11.40
CA ARG A 194 -16.54 3.37 -11.01
C ARG A 194 -17.26 2.77 -9.82
N VAL A 195 -17.25 3.48 -8.70
CA VAL A 195 -17.81 3.06 -7.40
C VAL A 195 -18.54 4.21 -6.73
#